data_AF-X1DMT3-F1
#
_entry.id   AF-X1DMT3-F1
#
_cell.length_a   1.000
_cell.length_b   1.000
_cell.length_c   1.000
_cell.angle_alpha   90.00
_cell.angle_beta   90.00
_cell.angle_gamma   90.00
#
_symmetry.space_group_name_H-M   'P 1'
#
loop_
_entity.id
_entity.type
_entity.pdbx_description
1 polymer ?
#
loop_
_entity_poly.entity_id
_entity_poly.type
_entity_poly.pdbx_seq_one_letter_code
_entity_poly.pdbx_strand_id
1 'polypeptide(L)'
;VSAFTRIVPINFMTAEQLKPNLEKFLSVDKDNKQIGSILVDGHSNSLIVRALKDDMDNISAVIKRLDRPTPQVLIEAYIVEANKDVARELGIQWGGIYTGKSGDKRAIFSGQQGDGI
;
A
#
# COMPACT_ATOMS: atom_id res chain seq x y z
N VAL A 1 46.21 -12.60 -12.58
CA VAL A 1 45.20 -12.66 -11.51
C VAL A 1 44.22 -13.77 -11.86
N SER A 2 43.98 -14.73 -10.98
CA SER A 2 43.13 -15.90 -11.28
C SER A 2 41.69 -15.66 -10.79
N ALA A 3 40.71 -16.07 -11.59
CA ALA A 3 39.31 -16.02 -11.20
C ALA A 3 38.93 -17.26 -10.37
N PHE A 4 38.08 -17.07 -9.36
CA PHE A 4 37.58 -18.12 -8.47
C PHE A 4 36.08 -18.28 -8.65
N THR A 5 35.59 -19.52 -8.54
CA THR A 5 34.16 -19.85 -8.60
C THR A 5 33.61 -20.09 -7.20
N ARG A 6 32.47 -19.48 -6.88
CA ARG A 6 31.73 -19.71 -5.63
C ARG A 6 30.22 -19.79 -5.92
N ILE A 7 29.55 -20.69 -5.19
CA ILE A 7 28.10 -20.78 -5.17
C ILE A 7 27.59 -19.94 -3.99
N VAL A 8 26.63 -19.05 -4.26
CA VAL A 8 26.03 -18.14 -3.28
C VAL A 8 24.51 -18.38 -3.26
N PRO A 9 23.95 -18.98 -2.21
CA PRO A 9 22.50 -19.17 -2.09
C PRO A 9 21.79 -17.86 -1.76
N ILE A 10 20.58 -17.68 -2.31
CA ILE A 10 19.71 -16.51 -2.09
C ILE A 10 18.46 -16.97 -1.33
N ASN A 11 18.06 -16.23 -0.28
CA ASN A 11 17.04 -16.69 0.67
C ASN A 11 15.71 -15.94 0.57
N PHE A 12 15.75 -14.63 0.42
CA PHE A 12 14.59 -13.74 0.46
C PHE A 12 14.23 -13.17 -0.92
N MET A 13 15.13 -13.28 -1.90
CA MET A 13 14.95 -12.82 -3.28
C MET A 13 15.14 -13.96 -4.29
N THR A 14 14.75 -13.69 -5.53
CA THR A 14 14.95 -14.61 -6.67
C THR A 14 16.30 -14.34 -7.34
N ALA A 15 17.14 -15.36 -7.50
CA ALA A 15 18.48 -15.24 -8.07
C ALA A 15 18.48 -14.63 -9.50
N GLU A 16 17.47 -14.95 -10.31
CA GLU A 16 17.26 -14.41 -11.65
C GLU A 16 17.11 -12.88 -11.66
N GLN A 17 16.47 -12.31 -10.63
CA GLN A 17 16.26 -10.87 -10.53
C GLN A 17 17.54 -10.12 -10.14
N LEU A 18 18.47 -10.78 -9.45
CA LEU A 18 19.71 -10.18 -8.97
C LEU A 18 20.79 -10.14 -10.05
N LYS A 19 20.83 -11.15 -10.93
CA LYS A 19 21.83 -11.27 -12.00
C LYS A 19 22.15 -9.97 -12.76
N PRO A 20 21.17 -9.27 -13.38
CA PRO A 20 21.48 -8.10 -14.23
C PRO A 20 22.08 -6.93 -13.45
N ASN A 21 21.83 -6.85 -12.14
CA ASN A 21 22.41 -5.83 -11.29
C ASN A 21 23.82 -6.21 -10.86
N LEU A 22 24.05 -7.50 -10.55
CA LEU A 22 25.34 -8.00 -10.09
C LEU A 22 26.39 -8.09 -11.21
N GLU A 23 25.97 -8.33 -12.46
CA GLU A 23 26.88 -8.34 -13.62
C GLU A 23 27.59 -6.99 -13.84
N LYS A 24 26.99 -5.88 -13.39
CA LYS A 24 27.57 -4.54 -13.48
C LYS A 24 28.72 -4.31 -12.48
N PHE A 25 28.85 -5.17 -11.47
CA PHE A 25 29.93 -5.11 -10.48
C PHE A 25 31.14 -5.95 -10.87
N LEU A 26 31.07 -6.69 -11.99
CA LEU A 26 32.23 -7.39 -12.53
C LEU A 26 33.19 -6.38 -13.15
N SER A 27 34.49 -6.51 -12.83
CA SER A 27 35.53 -5.73 -13.47
C SER A 27 35.55 -5.98 -14.98
N VAL A 28 35.86 -4.95 -15.76
CA VAL A 28 36.01 -5.03 -17.22
C VAL A 28 37.48 -4.94 -17.62
N ASP A 29 37.86 -5.72 -18.61
CA ASP A 29 39.19 -5.67 -19.22
C ASP A 29 39.32 -4.49 -20.21
N LYS A 30 40.53 -4.27 -20.75
CA LYS A 30 40.87 -3.22 -21.72
C LYS A 30 40.00 -3.25 -22.99
N ASP A 31 39.48 -4.42 -23.35
CA ASP A 31 38.58 -4.64 -24.47
C ASP A 31 37.09 -4.50 -24.10
N ASN A 32 36.79 -3.89 -22.95
CA ASN A 32 35.44 -3.71 -22.38
C ASN A 32 34.68 -5.04 -22.16
N LYS A 33 35.41 -6.14 -21.96
CA LYS A 33 34.86 -7.46 -21.69
C LYS A 33 34.86 -7.74 -20.19
N GLN A 34 33.75 -8.26 -19.67
CA GLN A 34 33.65 -8.62 -18.25
C GLN A 34 34.67 -9.71 -17.89
N ILE A 35 35.41 -9.48 -16.81
CA ILE A 35 36.35 -10.43 -16.22
C ILE A 35 35.59 -11.28 -15.21
N GLY A 36 34.87 -12.26 -15.73
CA GLY A 36 34.07 -13.17 -14.91
C GLY A 36 32.75 -13.52 -15.57
N SER A 37 31.93 -14.24 -14.82
CA SER A 37 30.60 -14.65 -15.26
C SER A 37 29.73 -14.98 -14.05
N ILE A 38 28.46 -14.57 -14.10
CA ILE A 38 27.44 -14.93 -13.11
C ILE A 38 26.40 -15.81 -13.80
N LEU A 39 26.21 -17.01 -13.26
CA LEU A 39 25.16 -17.92 -13.69
C LEU A 39 24.13 -18.06 -12.58
N VAL A 40 22.90 -18.38 -12.98
CA VAL A 40 21.79 -18.61 -12.05
C VAL A 40 21.45 -20.09 -12.12
N ASP A 41 21.36 -20.71 -10.95
CA ASP A 41 20.74 -22.01 -10.78
C ASP A 41 19.34 -21.82 -10.18
N GLY A 42 18.33 -21.86 -11.04
CA GLY A 42 16.93 -21.67 -10.66
C GLY A 42 16.35 -22.83 -9.84
N HIS A 43 16.97 -24.02 -9.86
CA HIS A 43 16.50 -25.13 -9.03
C HIS A 43 16.86 -24.91 -7.56
N SER A 44 18.05 -24.39 -7.29
CA SER A 44 18.55 -24.14 -5.93
C SER A 44 18.46 -22.67 -5.48
N ASN A 45 17.83 -21.81 -6.29
CA ASN A 45 17.79 -20.35 -6.09
C ASN A 45 19.17 -19.76 -5.71
N SER A 46 20.19 -20.14 -6.46
CA SER A 46 21.58 -19.82 -6.14
C SER A 46 22.28 -19.14 -7.31
N LEU A 47 23.28 -18.31 -6.99
CA LEU A 47 24.16 -17.67 -7.96
C LEU A 47 25.50 -18.39 -7.99
N ILE A 48 25.92 -18.83 -9.18
CA ILE A 48 27.27 -19.35 -9.42
C ILE A 48 28.09 -18.19 -9.97
N VAL A 49 28.95 -17.63 -9.12
CA VAL A 49 29.77 -16.46 -9.45
C VAL A 49 31.19 -16.92 -9.73
N ARG A 50 31.72 -16.56 -10.90
CA ARG A 50 33.14 -16.70 -11.24
C ARG A 50 33.72 -15.31 -11.46
N ALA A 51 34.59 -14.84 -10.56
CA ALA A 51 35.14 -13.49 -10.61
C ALA A 51 36.51 -13.41 -9.94
N LEU A 52 37.15 -12.24 -10.03
CA LEU A 52 38.35 -11.92 -9.25
C LEU A 52 38.02 -11.83 -7.75
N LYS A 53 39.04 -11.88 -6.88
CA LYS A 53 38.85 -11.86 -5.43
C LYS A 53 38.10 -10.61 -4.96
N ASP A 54 38.48 -9.44 -5.46
CA ASP A 54 37.91 -8.15 -5.07
C ASP A 54 36.45 -8.03 -5.52
N ASP A 55 36.16 -8.41 -6.78
CA ASP A 55 34.80 -8.46 -7.33
C ASP A 55 33.91 -9.42 -6.52
N MET A 56 34.44 -10.59 -6.15
CA MET A 56 33.72 -11.59 -5.35
C MET A 56 33.34 -11.04 -3.97
N ASP A 57 34.26 -10.32 -3.32
CA ASP A 57 34.02 -9.73 -2.00
C ASP A 57 32.98 -8.59 -2.09
N ASN A 58 33.06 -7.77 -3.14
CA ASN A 58 32.07 -6.72 -3.43
C ASN A 58 30.68 -7.29 -3.69
N ILE A 59 30.55 -8.28 -4.59
CA ILE A 59 29.28 -8.95 -4.91
C ILE A 59 28.70 -9.59 -3.64
N SER A 60 29.52 -10.27 -2.84
CA SER A 60 29.09 -10.89 -1.58
C SER A 60 28.56 -9.86 -0.59
N ALA A 61 29.18 -8.69 -0.50
CA ALA A 61 28.72 -7.60 0.37
C ALA A 61 27.38 -7.00 -0.11
N VAL A 62 27.19 -6.86 -1.42
CA VAL A 62 25.93 -6.39 -2.02
C VAL A 62 24.80 -7.39 -1.79
N ILE A 63 25.03 -8.68 -2.05
CA ILE A 63 24.04 -9.74 -1.82
C ILE A 63 23.54 -9.72 -0.38
N LYS A 64 24.44 -9.61 0.61
CA LYS A 64 24.07 -9.51 2.04
C LYS A 64 23.19 -8.30 2.40
N ARG A 65 23.23 -7.23 1.60
CA ARG A 65 22.39 -6.04 1.82
C ARG A 65 21.05 -6.13 1.11
N LEU A 66 21.00 -6.79 -0.05
CA LEU A 66 19.79 -6.95 -0.85
C LEU A 66 18.93 -8.12 -0.40
N ASP A 67 19.55 -9.25 -0.03
CA ASP A 67 18.88 -10.46 0.42
C ASP A 67 18.38 -10.30 1.86
N ARG A 68 17.32 -9.50 2.03
CA ARG A 68 16.68 -9.20 3.32
C ARG A 68 15.18 -9.48 3.25
N PRO A 69 14.54 -9.85 4.37
CA PRO A 69 13.11 -10.06 4.42
C PRO A 69 12.36 -8.77 4.07
N THR A 70 11.27 -8.91 3.33
CA THR A 70 10.38 -7.78 2.99
C THR A 70 9.60 -7.34 4.24
N PRO A 71 9.46 -6.02 4.48
CA PRO A 71 8.67 -5.53 5.60
C PRO A 71 7.19 -5.85 5.40
N GLN A 72 6.52 -6.35 6.43
CA GLN A 72 5.07 -6.57 6.43
C GLN A 72 4.36 -5.28 6.88
N VAL A 73 3.30 -4.88 6.16
CA VAL A 73 2.46 -3.74 6.52
C VAL A 73 1.10 -4.22 7.01
N LEU A 74 0.68 -3.75 8.19
CA LEU A 74 -0.66 -3.99 8.74
C LEU A 74 -1.62 -2.90 8.24
N ILE A 75 -2.72 -3.31 7.63
CA ILE A 75 -3.77 -2.40 7.16
C ILE A 75 -4.97 -2.57 8.10
N GLU A 76 -5.32 -1.50 8.83
CA GLU A 76 -6.54 -1.42 9.65
C GLU A 76 -7.51 -0.42 9.02
N ALA A 77 -8.78 -0.81 8.88
CA ALA A 77 -9.85 0.06 8.41
C ALA A 77 -11.03 0.02 9.38
N TYR A 78 -11.60 1.19 9.68
CA TYR A 78 -12.80 1.33 10.49
C TYR A 78 -13.99 1.66 9.58
N ILE A 79 -15.05 0.87 9.65
CA ILE A 79 -16.31 1.14 8.94
C ILE A 79 -17.27 1.81 9.92
N VAL A 80 -17.71 3.03 9.61
CA VAL A 80 -18.71 3.76 10.40
C VAL A 80 -19.99 3.89 9.57
N GLU A 81 -21.09 3.34 10.07
CA GLU A 81 -22.43 3.45 9.47
C GLU A 81 -23.27 4.48 10.26
N ALA A 82 -23.80 5.49 9.57
CA ALA A 82 -24.69 6.47 10.17
C ALA A 82 -26.14 6.16 9.77
N ASN A 83 -26.97 5.78 10.75
CA ASN A 83 -28.39 5.54 10.53
C ASN A 83 -29.20 6.87 10.56
N LYS A 84 -30.11 7.07 9.60
CA LYS A 84 -30.90 8.30 9.37
C LYS A 84 -32.29 8.29 10.04
N ASP A 85 -32.56 7.38 10.96
CA ASP A 85 -33.89 7.20 11.54
C ASP A 85 -34.41 8.38 12.39
N VAL A 86 -33.56 9.35 12.74
CA VAL A 86 -33.92 10.49 13.62
C VAL A 86 -34.71 11.60 12.89
N ALA A 87 -34.75 11.61 11.55
CA ALA A 87 -35.38 12.70 10.80
C ALA A 87 -36.92 12.64 10.75
N ARG A 88 -37.56 11.51 11.11
CA ARG A 88 -39.01 11.31 10.92
C ARG A 88 -39.88 11.86 12.07
N GLU A 89 -39.33 12.11 13.25
CA GLU A 89 -40.13 12.51 14.43
C GLU A 89 -40.29 14.03 14.59
N LEU A 90 -39.57 14.83 13.79
CA LEU A 90 -39.67 16.28 13.79
C LEU A 90 -40.78 16.75 12.82
N GLY A 91 -42.03 16.42 13.15
CA GLY A 91 -43.21 16.95 12.47
C GLY A 91 -43.41 18.44 12.79
N ILE A 92 -43.60 19.28 11.77
CA ILE A 92 -43.89 20.71 11.96
C ILE A 92 -45.40 20.86 12.23
N GLN A 93 -45.78 21.17 13.48
CA GLN A 93 -47.17 21.48 13.82
C GLN A 93 -47.48 22.95 13.46
N TRP A 94 -48.17 23.16 12.34
CA TRP A 94 -48.70 24.46 11.95
C TRP A 94 -50.08 24.67 12.60
N GLY A 95 -50.09 25.18 13.84
CA GLY A 95 -51.32 25.57 14.54
C GLY A 95 -51.35 27.09 14.77
N GLY A 96 -52.43 27.75 14.35
CA GLY A 96 -52.60 29.20 14.51
C GLY A 96 -53.93 29.56 15.14
N ILE A 97 -53.92 30.50 16.08
CA ILE A 97 -55.12 31.06 16.70
C ILE A 97 -55.38 32.44 16.08
N TYR A 98 -56.50 32.57 15.38
CA TYR A 98 -56.94 33.84 14.81
C TYR A 98 -58.05 34.44 15.68
N THR A 99 -57.83 35.67 16.17
CA THR A 99 -58.81 36.41 16.99
C THR A 99 -59.39 37.53 16.14
N GLY A 100 -60.66 37.41 15.76
CA GLY A 100 -61.41 38.45 15.08
C GLY A 100 -62.23 39.28 16.06
N LYS A 101 -62.17 40.61 15.93
CA LYS A 101 -63.09 41.53 16.63
C LYS A 101 -64.12 42.04 15.63
N SER A 102 -65.40 41.79 15.90
CA SER A 102 -66.51 42.40 15.15
C SER A 102 -67.48 43.02 16.14
N GLY A 103 -67.44 44.36 16.23
CA GLY A 103 -68.12 45.13 17.27
C GLY A 103 -67.65 44.76 18.70
N ASP A 104 -68.59 44.76 19.65
CA ASP A 104 -68.34 44.42 21.06
C ASP A 104 -68.21 42.91 21.34
N LYS A 105 -68.20 42.07 20.30
CA LYS A 105 -68.07 40.61 20.41
C LYS A 105 -66.70 40.15 19.90
N ARG A 106 -66.01 39.33 20.70
CA ARG A 106 -64.75 38.69 20.33
C ARG A 106 -65.02 37.26 19.86
N ALA A 107 -64.54 36.91 18.67
CA ALA A 107 -64.60 35.55 18.15
C ALA A 107 -63.18 35.00 18.01
N ILE A 108 -62.96 33.80 18.54
CA ILE A 108 -61.67 33.10 18.49
C ILE A 108 -61.87 31.91 17.56
N PHE A 109 -61.05 31.84 16.51
CA PHE A 109 -61.01 30.73 15.57
C PHE A 109 -59.64 30.07 15.66
N SER A 110 -59.60 28.83 16.15
CA SER A 110 -58.38 28.01 16.17
C SER A 110 -58.44 27.01 15.02
N GLY A 111 -57.43 27.04 14.14
CA GLY A 111 -57.23 26.02 13.12
C GLY A 111 -55.97 25.23 13.44
N GLN A 112 -56.10 23.92 13.61
CA GLN A 112 -54.98 22.99 13.67
C GLN A 112 -55.05 22.13 12.41
N GLN A 113 -54.28 22.48 11.37
CA GLN A 113 -54.11 21.61 10.21
C GLN A 113 -52.91 20.72 10.50
N GLY A 114 -53.17 19.48 10.91
CA GLY A 114 -52.16 18.44 10.95
C GLY A 114 -52.06 17.78 9.59
N ASP A 115 -50.96 18.00 8.87
CA ASP A 115 -50.57 17.12 7.76
C ASP A 115 -49.84 15.92 8.37
N GLY A 116 -50.59 14.84 8.56
CA GLY A 116 -50.01 13.51 8.75
C GLY A 116 -49.66 12.94 7.38
N ILE A 117 -48.38 12.71 7.13
CA ILE A 117 -47.93 11.67 6.21
C ILE A 117 -47.60 10.41 7.00
#